data_AF-A0A2I0WN08-F1
#
_entry.id   AF-A0A2I0WN08-F1
#
_cell.length_a   1.000
_cell.length_b   1.000
_cell.length_c   1.000
_cell.angle_alpha   90.00
_cell.angle_beta   90.00
_cell.angle_gamma   90.00
#
_symmetry.space_group_name_H-M   'P 1'
#
loop_
_entity.id
_entity.type
_entity.pdbx_description
1 polymer ?
#
loop_
_entity_poly.entity_id
_entity_poly.type
_entity_poly.pdbx_seq_one_letter_code
_entity_poly.pdbx_strand_id
1 'polypeptide(L)'
;MAVIGKLKTADNLISRGIAVPPICSLCLSFPENHSHLFFDCEFSFTILARLLPELNCFLLRPTLLQIFDFFELSATYHRQEKDFCCLIVSCTIYHLWRERNSRRFSNEIMNSVKIINNISAAIRLKVSKWKNKEKLLGRFFGF
;
A
#
# COMPACT_ATOMS: atom_id res chain seq x y z
N MET A 1 13.09 -1.91 -0.59
CA MET A 1 12.78 -3.16 0.15
C MET A 1 11.56 -3.87 -0.42
N ALA A 2 10.38 -3.22 -0.45
CA ALA A 2 9.16 -3.81 -1.03
C ALA A 2 9.28 -4.12 -2.53
N VAL A 3 9.71 -3.14 -3.34
CA VAL A 3 9.88 -3.30 -4.81
C VAL A 3 10.84 -4.44 -5.18
N ILE A 4 11.90 -4.63 -4.38
CA ILE A 4 12.93 -5.66 -4.62
C ILE A 4 12.61 -7.00 -3.94
N GLY A 5 11.40 -7.17 -3.37
CA GLY A 5 10.96 -8.45 -2.78
C GLY A 5 11.71 -8.87 -1.50
N LYS A 6 12.40 -7.94 -0.81
CA LYS A 6 13.28 -8.26 0.34
C LYS A 6 12.64 -8.07 1.72
N LEU A 7 11.33 -7.83 1.81
CA LEU A 7 10.65 -7.84 3.10
C LEU A 7 10.55 -9.25 3.68
N LYS A 8 10.47 -9.34 5.01
CA LYS A 8 10.40 -10.59 5.78
C LYS A 8 8.99 -11.19 5.79
N THR A 9 8.44 -11.42 4.60
CA THR A 9 7.18 -12.15 4.38
C THR A 9 7.33 -13.62 4.80
N ALA A 10 6.22 -14.32 5.03
CA ALA A 10 6.24 -15.68 5.56
C ALA A 10 7.03 -16.63 4.64
N ASP A 11 6.79 -16.57 3.33
CA ASP A 11 7.57 -17.29 2.30
C ASP A 11 9.09 -17.05 2.43
N ASN A 12 9.51 -15.79 2.59
CA ASN A 12 10.91 -15.39 2.74
C ASN A 12 11.53 -15.80 4.09
N LEU A 13 10.72 -15.93 5.14
CA LEU A 13 11.17 -16.43 6.44
C LEU A 13 11.32 -17.95 6.41
N ILE A 14 10.33 -18.65 5.85
CA ILE A 14 10.32 -20.10 5.71
C ILE A 14 11.48 -20.57 4.82
N SER A 15 11.74 -19.89 3.70
CA SER A 15 12.87 -20.21 2.80
C SER A 15 14.24 -20.05 3.47
N ARG A 16 14.31 -19.31 4.59
CA ARG A 16 15.52 -19.14 5.42
C ARG A 16 15.54 -20.06 6.65
N GLY A 17 14.63 -21.03 6.72
CA GLY A 17 14.55 -21.98 7.84
C GLY A 17 13.88 -21.42 9.10
N ILE A 18 13.25 -20.24 9.04
CA ILE A 18 12.54 -19.67 10.18
C ILE A 18 11.08 -20.14 10.12
N ALA A 19 10.71 -21.02 11.05
CA ALA A 19 9.35 -21.56 11.14
C ALA A 19 8.35 -20.48 11.54
N VAL A 20 7.41 -20.17 10.66
CA VAL A 20 6.32 -19.21 10.90
C VAL A 20 5.05 -19.64 10.16
N PRO A 21 3.83 -19.24 10.60
CA PRO A 21 2.60 -19.62 9.90
C PRO A 21 2.57 -19.14 8.44
N PRO A 22 2.33 -20.00 7.43
CA PRO A 22 2.44 -19.60 6.03
C PRO A 22 1.31 -18.64 5.60
N ILE A 23 0.21 -18.60 6.35
CA ILE A 23 -0.99 -17.81 6.02
C ILE A 23 -0.77 -16.32 6.30
N CYS A 24 -1.30 -15.48 5.42
CA CYS A 24 -1.27 -14.03 5.51
C CYS A 24 -2.04 -13.54 6.75
N SER A 25 -1.37 -12.76 7.60
CA SER A 25 -1.97 -12.21 8.84
C SER A 25 -3.02 -11.11 8.58
N LEU A 26 -3.17 -10.64 7.34
CA LEU A 26 -4.14 -9.60 6.98
C LEU A 26 -5.50 -10.18 6.59
N CYS A 27 -5.53 -11.13 5.64
CA CYS A 27 -6.77 -11.76 5.17
C CYS A 27 -7.10 -13.09 5.84
N LEU A 28 -6.11 -13.76 6.45
CA LEU A 28 -6.24 -15.08 7.07
C LEU A 28 -6.67 -16.23 6.13
N SER A 29 -6.60 -16.03 4.80
CA SER A 29 -7.13 -17.00 3.82
C SER A 29 -6.07 -17.62 2.92
N PHE A 30 -5.04 -16.86 2.52
CA PHE A 30 -4.07 -17.29 1.50
C PHE A 30 -2.64 -17.28 2.05
N PRO A 31 -1.71 -18.05 1.43
CA PRO A 31 -0.29 -17.98 1.75
C PRO A 31 0.28 -16.57 1.57
N GLU A 32 1.13 -16.15 2.49
CA GLU A 32 1.76 -14.84 2.49
C GLU A 32 3.04 -14.83 1.64
N ASN A 33 3.01 -14.04 0.57
CA ASN A 33 4.17 -13.62 -0.21
C ASN A 33 4.04 -12.12 -0.51
N HIS A 34 5.04 -11.51 -1.18
CA HIS A 34 5.00 -10.08 -1.49
C HIS A 34 3.80 -9.66 -2.35
N SER A 35 3.52 -10.40 -3.44
CA SER A 35 2.43 -10.09 -4.35
C SER A 35 1.09 -10.13 -3.64
N HIS A 36 0.87 -11.21 -2.87
CA HIS A 36 -0.33 -11.35 -2.08
C HIS A 36 -0.44 -10.24 -1.03
N LEU A 37 0.61 -9.99 -0.25
CA LEU A 37 0.56 -9.05 0.85
C LEU A 37 0.12 -7.64 0.42
N PHE A 38 0.49 -7.20 -0.78
CA PHE A 38 0.22 -5.83 -1.24
C PHE A 38 -0.89 -5.72 -2.29
N PHE A 39 -1.14 -6.75 -3.10
CA PHE A 39 -2.02 -6.65 -4.27
C PHE A 39 -3.12 -7.71 -4.31
N ASP A 40 -2.82 -8.97 -4.02
CA ASP A 40 -3.86 -10.03 -4.07
C ASP A 40 -4.64 -10.18 -2.76
N CYS A 41 -4.14 -9.64 -1.66
CA CYS A 41 -4.83 -9.63 -0.37
C CYS A 41 -5.99 -8.64 -0.41
N GLU A 42 -7.21 -9.14 -0.23
CA GLU A 42 -8.42 -8.31 -0.29
C GLU A 42 -8.41 -7.17 0.74
N PHE A 43 -7.89 -7.43 1.93
CA PHE A 43 -7.71 -6.40 2.96
C PHE A 43 -6.79 -5.27 2.48
N SER A 44 -5.65 -5.63 1.91
CA SER A 44 -4.65 -4.67 1.41
C SER A 44 -5.18 -3.90 0.21
N PHE A 45 -5.78 -4.60 -0.75
CA PHE A 45 -6.29 -3.96 -1.96
C PHE A 45 -7.46 -3.03 -1.65
N THR A 46 -8.36 -3.39 -0.73
CA THR A 46 -9.45 -2.49 -0.30
C THR A 46 -8.91 -1.15 0.21
N ILE A 47 -7.85 -1.18 1.03
CA ILE A 47 -7.20 0.03 1.55
C ILE A 47 -6.54 0.82 0.41
N LEU A 48 -5.81 0.13 -0.46
CA LEU A 48 -5.11 0.74 -1.58
C LEU A 48 -6.08 1.40 -2.57
N ALA A 49 -7.13 0.70 -2.99
CA ALA A 49 -8.16 1.19 -3.90
C ALA A 49 -9.01 2.32 -3.28
N ARG A 50 -9.16 2.35 -1.96
CA ARG A 50 -9.83 3.46 -1.27
C ARG A 50 -8.99 4.74 -1.29
N LEU A 51 -7.66 4.62 -1.24
CA LEU A 51 -6.73 5.76 -1.26
C LEU A 51 -6.34 6.20 -2.68
N LEU A 52 -6.38 5.28 -3.64
CA LEU A 52 -6.11 5.51 -5.07
C LEU A 52 -7.19 4.81 -5.90
N PRO A 53 -8.36 5.44 -6.08
CA PRO A 53 -9.47 4.87 -6.83
C PRO A 53 -9.13 4.54 -8.28
N GLU A 54 -8.13 5.21 -8.86
CA GLU A 54 -7.69 4.97 -10.24
C GLU A 54 -7.15 3.56 -10.47
N LEU A 55 -6.76 2.85 -9.40
CA LEU A 55 -6.35 1.46 -9.51
C LEU A 55 -7.49 0.49 -9.81
N ASN A 56 -8.75 0.93 -9.73
CA ASN A 56 -9.90 0.13 -10.14
C ASN A 56 -10.08 0.06 -11.67
N CYS A 57 -9.30 0.83 -12.45
CA CYS A 57 -9.35 0.75 -13.92
C CYS A 57 -8.63 -0.49 -14.48
N PHE A 58 -7.83 -1.17 -13.67
CA PHE A 58 -7.11 -2.35 -14.09
C PHE A 58 -8.04 -3.57 -14.16
N LEU A 59 -7.96 -4.33 -15.26
CA LEU A 59 -8.69 -5.58 -15.42
C LEU A 59 -8.23 -6.67 -14.44
N LEU A 60 -6.94 -6.65 -14.06
CA LEU A 60 -6.30 -7.59 -13.13
C LEU A 60 -5.59 -6.81 -12.03
N ARG A 61 -5.38 -7.42 -10.86
CA ARG A 61 -4.61 -6.81 -9.76
C ARG A 61 -3.20 -6.48 -10.25
N PRO A 62 -2.79 -5.19 -10.29
CA PRO A 62 -1.46 -4.82 -10.77
C PRO A 62 -0.38 -5.11 -9.74
N THR A 63 0.85 -5.29 -10.19
CA THR A 63 2.04 -5.31 -9.33
C THR A 63 2.48 -3.90 -8.95
N LEU A 64 3.34 -3.78 -7.94
CA LEU A 64 3.88 -2.49 -7.50
C LEU A 64 4.58 -1.73 -8.63
N LEU A 65 5.33 -2.44 -9.48
CA LEU A 65 6.01 -1.85 -10.63
C LEU A 65 5.01 -1.34 -11.67
N GLN A 66 3.99 -2.14 -12.00
CA GLN A 66 2.96 -1.73 -12.95
C GLN A 66 2.18 -0.49 -12.48
N ILE A 67 1.97 -0.33 -11.17
CA ILE A 67 1.36 0.89 -10.62
C ILE A 67 2.26 2.11 -10.84
N PHE A 68 3.56 1.98 -10.57
CA PHE A 68 4.49 3.09 -10.80
C PHE A 68 4.58 3.44 -12.29
N ASP A 69 4.68 2.44 -13.16
CA ASP A 69 4.71 2.63 -14.61
C ASP A 69 3.41 3.28 -15.12
N PHE A 70 2.26 2.89 -14.57
CA PHE A 70 0.97 3.48 -14.92
C PHE A 70 0.92 4.99 -14.66
N PHE A 71 1.39 5.43 -13.49
CA PHE A 71 1.44 6.86 -13.17
C PHE A 71 2.53 7.59 -13.98
N GLU A 72 3.68 6.96 -14.16
CA GLU A 72 4.80 7.56 -14.89
C GLU A 72 4.49 7.77 -16.38
N LEU A 73 3.82 6.80 -17.01
CA LEU A 73 3.46 6.85 -18.44
C LEU A 73 2.17 7.63 -18.72
N SER A 74 1.39 7.95 -17.69
CA SER A 74 0.16 8.71 -17.88
C SER A 74 0.43 10.14 -18.38
N ALA A 75 -0.24 10.51 -19.46
CA ALA A 75 -0.27 11.87 -20.00
C ALA A 75 -1.26 12.79 -19.25
N THR A 76 -2.15 12.23 -18.43
CA THR A 76 -3.18 13.00 -17.71
C THR A 76 -2.68 13.59 -16.39
N TYR A 77 -1.58 13.06 -15.84
CA TYR A 77 -0.99 13.54 -14.60
C TYR A 77 0.21 14.45 -14.86
N HIS A 78 0.24 15.60 -14.19
CA HIS A 78 1.44 16.42 -14.15
C HIS A 78 2.48 15.81 -13.20
N ARG A 79 3.75 16.20 -13.33
CA ARG A 79 4.87 15.67 -12.52
C ARG A 79 4.57 15.62 -11.01
N GLN A 80 4.00 16.68 -10.46
CA GLN A 80 3.68 16.76 -9.03
C GLN A 80 2.56 15.80 -8.61
N GLU A 81 1.63 15.49 -9.51
CA GLU A 81 0.56 14.52 -9.26
C GLU A 81 1.11 13.09 -9.33
N LYS A 82 2.04 12.82 -10.26
CA LYS A 82 2.79 11.55 -10.31
C LYS A 82 3.57 11.34 -9.01
N ASP A 83 4.30 12.36 -8.55
CA ASP A 83 5.01 12.34 -7.27
C ASP A 83 4.05 12.09 -6.09
N PHE A 84 2.86 12.70 -6.13
CA PHE A 84 1.82 12.52 -5.11
C PHE A 84 1.25 11.10 -5.11
N CYS A 85 0.94 10.53 -6.27
CA CYS A 85 0.51 9.14 -6.40
C CYS A 85 1.58 8.18 -5.87
N CYS A 86 2.85 8.40 -6.24
CA CYS A 86 3.97 7.62 -5.72
C CYS A 86 4.09 7.70 -4.19
N LEU A 87 3.84 8.88 -3.62
CA LEU A 87 3.79 9.08 -2.18
C LEU A 87 2.63 8.29 -1.53
N ILE A 88 1.42 8.33 -2.10
CA ILE A 88 0.28 7.58 -1.59
C ILE A 88 0.57 6.07 -1.60
N VAL A 89 1.06 5.54 -2.72
CA VAL A 89 1.46 4.12 -2.84
C VAL A 89 2.51 3.78 -1.78
N SER A 90 3.57 4.58 -1.67
CA SER A 90 4.66 4.34 -0.71
C SER A 90 4.18 4.35 0.75
N CYS A 91 3.34 5.31 1.12
CA CYS A 91 2.72 5.37 2.44
C CYS A 91 1.83 4.15 2.69
N THR A 92 1.02 3.76 1.71
CA THR A 92 0.11 2.61 1.84
C THR A 92 0.89 1.32 2.06
N ILE A 93 1.89 1.05 1.23
CA ILE A 93 2.76 -0.13 1.35
C ILE A 93 3.46 -0.18 2.72
N TYR A 94 3.97 0.97 3.20
CA TYR A 94 4.59 1.06 4.52
C TYR A 94 3.59 0.72 5.65
N HIS A 95 2.39 1.30 5.62
CA HIS A 95 1.39 1.08 6.66
C HIS A 95 0.82 -0.35 6.64
N LEU A 96 0.63 -0.95 5.46
CA LEU A 96 0.25 -2.36 5.33
C LEU A 96 1.33 -3.29 5.89
N TRP A 97 2.59 -3.03 5.56
CA TRP A 97 3.72 -3.77 6.11
C TRP A 97 3.78 -3.67 7.64
N ARG A 98 3.59 -2.45 8.18
CA ARG A 98 3.55 -2.21 9.63
C ARG A 98 2.40 -2.96 10.30
N GLU A 99 1.20 -2.87 9.74
CA GLU A 99 0.00 -3.56 10.25
C GLU A 99 0.24 -5.08 10.28
N ARG A 100 0.72 -5.66 9.17
CA ARG A 100 1.02 -7.09 9.10
C ARG A 100 2.00 -7.50 10.21
N ASN A 101 3.05 -6.71 10.44
CA ASN A 101 4.00 -7.02 11.50
C ASN A 101 3.38 -6.90 12.90
N SER A 102 2.52 -5.92 13.14
CA SER A 102 1.82 -5.77 14.43
C SER A 102 0.92 -6.97 14.72
N ARG A 103 0.13 -7.41 13.72
CA ARG A 103 -0.72 -8.59 13.86
C ARG A 103 0.09 -9.86 14.14
N ARG A 104 1.25 -9.98 13.50
CA ARG A 104 2.05 -11.20 13.56
C ARG A 104 2.93 -11.32 14.81
N PHE A 105 3.48 -10.22 15.30
CA PHE A 105 4.48 -10.24 16.37
C PHE A 105 4.01 -9.56 17.65
N SER A 106 2.90 -8.82 17.61
CA SER A 106 2.38 -8.06 18.74
C SER A 106 0.90 -8.36 19.02
N ASN A 107 0.25 -9.17 18.17
CA ASN A 107 -1.17 -9.54 18.25
C ASN A 107 -2.11 -8.31 18.31
N GLU A 108 -1.66 -7.18 17.77
CA GLU A 108 -2.47 -5.97 17.67
C GLU A 108 -3.16 -5.93 16.33
N ILE A 109 -4.48 -5.77 16.33
CA ILE A 109 -5.29 -5.73 15.12
C ILE A 109 -5.95 -4.36 15.00
N MET A 110 -5.72 -3.71 13.86
CA MET A 110 -6.39 -2.47 13.50
C MET A 110 -7.33 -2.69 12.32
N ASN A 111 -8.52 -2.11 12.39
CA ASN A 111 -9.46 -2.14 11.28
C ASN A 111 -8.97 -1.28 10.10
N SER A 112 -9.48 -1.58 8.91
CA SER A 112 -9.11 -0.90 7.66
C SER A 112 -9.35 0.60 7.71
N VAL A 113 -10.46 1.05 8.31
CA VAL A 113 -10.82 2.48 8.43
C VAL A 113 -9.75 3.25 9.20
N LYS A 114 -9.29 2.72 10.34
CA LYS A 114 -8.25 3.37 11.15
C LYS A 114 -6.90 3.36 10.44
N ILE A 115 -6.57 2.32 9.67
CA ILE A 115 -5.38 2.30 8.81
C ILE A 115 -5.45 3.40 7.74
N ILE A 116 -6.57 3.50 7.02
CA ILE A 116 -6.80 4.53 6.00
C ILE A 116 -6.64 5.93 6.62
N ASN A 117 -7.26 6.20 7.77
CA ASN A 117 -7.15 7.48 8.45
C ASN A 117 -5.69 7.81 8.84
N ASN A 118 -4.95 6.81 9.33
CA ASN A 118 -3.53 6.98 9.67
C ASN A 118 -2.69 7.27 8.43
N ILE A 119 -2.97 6.62 7.29
CA ILE A 119 -2.28 6.86 6.03
C ILE A 119 -2.59 8.28 5.52
N SER A 120 -3.86 8.67 5.49
CA SER A 120 -4.30 10.01 5.09
C SER A 120 -3.67 11.11 5.95
N ALA A 121 -3.60 10.92 7.27
CA ALA A 121 -2.92 11.83 8.18
C ALA A 121 -1.42 11.93 7.87
N ALA A 122 -0.75 10.79 7.65
CA ALA A 122 0.67 10.76 7.29
C ALA A 122 0.94 11.47 5.96
N ILE A 123 0.08 11.28 4.95
CA ILE A 123 0.19 11.95 3.65
C ILE A 123 0.06 13.47 3.82
N ARG A 124 -0.96 13.96 4.53
CA ARG A 124 -1.17 15.39 4.82
C ARG A 124 0.06 16.03 5.48
N LEU A 125 0.66 15.35 6.46
CA LEU A 125 1.87 15.82 7.12
C LEU A 125 3.06 15.87 6.15
N LYS A 126 3.24 14.84 5.31
CA LYS A 126 4.34 14.78 4.33
C LYS A 126 4.25 15.85 3.24
N VAL A 127 3.04 16.20 2.81
CA VAL A 127 2.82 17.24 1.79
C VAL A 127 2.61 18.63 2.36
N SER A 128 2.69 18.81 3.68
CA SER A 128 2.43 20.09 4.37
C SER A 128 3.21 21.28 3.81
N LYS A 129 4.44 21.03 3.32
CA LYS A 129 5.36 22.03 2.72
C LYS A 129 5.27 22.13 1.19
N TRP A 130 4.41 21.34 0.54
CA TRP A 130 4.28 21.36 -0.91
C TRP A 130 3.44 22.58 -1.33
N LYS A 131 3.92 23.32 -2.34
CA LYS A 131 3.24 24.53 -2.82
C LYS A 131 1.80 24.28 -3.28
N ASN A 132 1.52 23.10 -3.85
CA ASN A 132 0.23 22.76 -4.46
C ASN A 132 -0.60 21.77 -3.62
N LYS A 133 -0.36 21.70 -2.29
CA LYS A 133 -0.99 20.69 -1.42
C LYS A 133 -2.52 20.72 -1.43
N GLU A 134 -3.14 21.91 -1.44
CA GLU A 134 -4.61 22.04 -1.38
C GLU A 134 -5.25 21.43 -2.62
N LYS A 135 -4.71 21.74 -3.81
CA LYS A 135 -5.16 21.18 -5.09
C LYS A 135 -5.02 19.65 -5.13
N LEU A 136 -3.89 19.13 -4.65
CA LEU A 136 -3.64 17.68 -4.61
C LEU A 136 -4.57 16.97 -3.61
N LEU A 137 -4.73 17.53 -2.41
CA LEU A 137 -5.62 16.97 -1.40
C LEU A 137 -7.09 17.02 -1.85
N GLY A 138 -7.52 18.13 -2.48
CA GLY A 138 -8.87 18.25 -3.02
C GLY A 138 -9.16 17.21 -4.12
N ARG A 139 -8.23 17.03 -5.06
CA ARG A 139 -8.41 16.06 -6.17
C ARG A 139 -8.49 14.61 -5.69
N PHE A 140 -7.67 14.21 -4.73
CA PHE A 140 -7.54 12.79 -4.34
C PHE A 140 -8.30 12.42 -3.07
N PHE A 141 -8.58 13.38 -2.18
CA PHE A 141 -9.26 13.14 -0.91
C PHE A 141 -10.62 13.85 -0.78
N GLY A 142 -11.02 14.71 -1.74
CA GLY A 142 -12.35 15.30 -1.81
C GLY A 142 -12.73 16.15 -0.59
N PHE A 143 -12.09 17.29 -0.41
CA PHE A 143 -12.55 18.38 0.46
C PHE A 143 -12.90 19.59 -0.39
#